data_AF-A0A942P5E0-F1
#
_entry.id   AF-A0A942P5E0-F1
#
_cell.length_a   1.000
_cell.length_b   1.000
_cell.length_c   1.000
_cell.angle_alpha   90.00
_cell.angle_beta   90.00
_cell.angle_gamma   90.00
#
_symmetry.space_group_name_H-M   'P 1'
#
loop_
_entity.id
_entity.type
_entity.pdbx_description
1 polymer ?
#
loop_
_entity_poly.entity_id
_entity_poly.type
_entity_poly.pdbx_seq_one_letter_code
_entity_poly.pdbx_strand_id
1 'polypeptide(L)'
;MLTNPKLKSQIDALWNRFWSGGITNPLTAIEQMSYLIFLKRLEDLENARTRKAVRKKEDYTSVYERYMQWRRKEEGASNLPTELKNDKQGDKLKWSYWSQLPGEEMLGFVRDHVFHFLRNMGNDGSSFTQYMKDAVCIIPKASLLQEAVKIIEDLHISEQNADVQGDMYEYLLNQLSSSGKNGQFRTPRHIIRMITRMVDPRIGQRIC
;
A
#
# COMPACT_ATOMS: atom_id res chain seq x y z
N MET A 1 -11.14 16.55 8.05
CA MET A 1 -10.06 17.33 7.39
C MET A 1 -8.83 17.11 8.23
N LEU A 2 -7.73 16.70 7.59
CA LEU A 2 -6.50 16.34 8.28
C LEU A 2 -6.05 17.47 9.22
N THR A 3 -6.24 17.29 10.53
CA THR A 3 -5.97 18.32 11.54
C THR A 3 -4.52 18.32 11.99
N ASN A 4 -3.77 17.26 11.71
CA ASN A 4 -2.37 17.11 12.12
C ASN A 4 -1.43 17.83 11.11
N PRO A 5 -0.79 18.95 11.50
CA PRO A 5 0.05 19.73 10.59
C PRO A 5 1.31 18.97 10.14
N LYS A 6 1.84 18.08 10.99
CA LYS A 6 3.02 17.26 10.68
C LYS A 6 2.72 16.27 9.55
N LEU A 7 1.61 15.52 9.68
CA LEU A 7 1.17 14.56 8.66
C LEU A 7 0.88 15.27 7.33
N LYS A 8 0.25 16.46 7.38
CA LYS A 8 0.01 17.27 6.19
C LYS A 8 1.32 17.63 5.48
N SER A 9 2.29 18.16 6.22
CA SER A 9 3.60 18.53 5.69
C SER A 9 4.36 17.33 5.11
N GLN A 10 4.28 16.16 5.74
CA GLN A 10 4.90 14.94 5.22
C GLN A 10 4.25 14.45 3.91
N ILE A 11 2.92 14.54 3.81
CA ILE A 11 2.21 14.22 2.56
C ILE A 11 2.58 15.21 1.45
N ASP A 12 2.61 16.51 1.76
CA ASP A 12 3.04 17.53 0.79
C ASP A 12 4.49 17.31 0.36
N ALA A 13 5.38 16.92 1.27
CA ALA A 13 6.76 16.56 0.96
C ALA A 13 6.81 15.36 0.01
N LEU A 14 6.05 14.29 0.30
CA LEU A 14 5.97 13.11 -0.56
C LEU A 14 5.48 13.49 -1.97
N TRP A 15 4.41 14.28 -2.07
CA TRP A 15 3.89 14.79 -3.32
C TRP A 15 4.95 15.56 -4.13
N ASN A 16 5.62 16.51 -3.49
CA ASN A 16 6.64 17.33 -4.12
C ASN A 16 7.83 16.50 -4.61
N ARG A 17 8.21 15.43 -3.89
CA ARG A 17 9.25 14.49 -4.36
C ARG A 17 8.81 13.73 -5.60
N PHE A 18 7.60 13.21 -5.65
CA PHE A 18 7.08 12.53 -6.84
C PHE A 18 7.02 13.45 -8.05
N TRP A 19 6.55 14.68 -7.86
CA TRP A 19 6.50 15.70 -8.92
C TRP A 19 7.89 16.06 -9.45
N SER A 20 8.83 16.40 -8.56
CA SER A 20 10.20 16.77 -8.93
C SER A 20 11.05 15.59 -9.42
N GLY A 21 10.72 14.37 -9.02
CA GLY A 21 11.40 13.14 -9.38
C GLY A 21 11.05 12.61 -10.78
N GLY A 22 10.16 13.29 -11.50
CA GLY A 22 9.86 13.01 -12.91
C GLY A 22 8.48 12.40 -13.18
N ILE A 23 7.63 12.25 -12.16
CA ILE A 23 6.24 11.80 -12.34
C ILE A 23 5.36 13.04 -12.50
N THR A 24 5.19 13.49 -13.74
CA THR A 24 4.43 14.70 -14.09
C THR A 24 2.93 14.48 -14.13
N ASN A 25 2.45 13.23 -14.18
CA ASN A 25 1.03 12.91 -14.11
C ASN A 25 0.58 12.76 -12.64
N PRO A 26 -0.30 13.65 -12.13
CA PRO A 26 -0.83 13.59 -10.77
C PRO A 26 -1.50 12.26 -10.40
N LEU A 27 -2.17 11.63 -11.36
CA LEU A 27 -2.87 10.36 -11.14
C LEU A 27 -1.86 9.24 -10.90
N THR A 28 -0.84 9.15 -11.75
CA THR A 28 0.26 8.19 -11.61
C THR A 28 0.99 8.41 -10.29
N ALA A 29 1.25 9.65 -9.89
CA ALA A 29 1.90 9.95 -8.62
C ALA A 29 1.13 9.36 -7.43
N ILE A 30 -0.20 9.58 -7.37
CA ILE A 30 -1.02 9.03 -6.29
C ILE A 30 -1.12 7.53 -6.33
N GLU A 31 -1.19 6.94 -7.51
CA GLU A 31 -1.22 5.49 -7.65
C GLU A 31 0.05 4.88 -7.04
N GLN A 32 1.23 5.39 -7.39
CA GLN A 32 2.50 4.92 -6.86
C GLN A 32 2.63 5.18 -5.36
N MET A 33 2.23 6.37 -4.87
CA MET A 33 2.18 6.67 -3.43
C MET A 33 1.24 5.70 -2.69
N SER A 34 0.09 5.38 -3.29
CA SER A 34 -0.89 4.47 -2.71
C SER A 34 -0.36 3.05 -2.61
N TYR A 35 0.36 2.57 -3.63
CA TYR A 35 1.03 1.26 -3.59
C TYR A 35 2.06 1.19 -2.47
N LEU A 36 2.93 2.19 -2.35
CA LEU A 36 3.96 2.21 -1.29
C LEU A 36 3.32 2.25 0.11
N ILE A 37 2.33 3.12 0.32
CA ILE A 37 1.59 3.19 1.59
C ILE A 37 0.92 1.85 1.89
N PHE A 38 0.30 1.21 0.89
CA PHE A 38 -0.32 -0.09 1.05
C PHE A 38 0.69 -1.16 1.47
N LEU A 39 1.87 -1.21 0.84
CA LEU A 39 2.92 -2.18 1.17
C LEU A 39 3.42 -2.03 2.61
N LYS A 40 3.63 -0.80 3.07
CA LYS A 40 4.00 -0.53 4.48
C LYS A 40 2.91 -1.00 5.44
N ARG A 41 1.66 -0.60 5.17
CA ARG A 41 0.51 -0.98 6.00
C ARG A 41 0.27 -2.49 6.02
N LEU A 42 0.49 -3.17 4.89
CA LEU A 42 0.36 -4.61 4.78
C LEU A 42 1.30 -5.31 5.75
N GLU A 43 2.57 -4.91 5.79
CA GLU A 43 3.53 -5.51 6.70
C GLU A 43 3.16 -5.24 8.17
N ASP A 44 2.83 -4.00 8.52
CA ASP A 44 2.46 -3.66 9.90
C ASP A 44 1.23 -4.45 10.37
N LEU A 45 0.24 -4.66 9.49
CA LEU A 45 -0.94 -5.49 9.75
C LEU A 45 -0.58 -6.98 9.90
N GLU A 46 0.27 -7.52 9.03
CA GLU A 46 0.72 -8.91 9.12
C GLU A 46 1.53 -9.15 10.41
N ASN A 47 2.38 -8.20 10.80
CA ASN A 47 3.13 -8.24 12.05
C ASN A 47 2.18 -8.24 13.25
N ALA A 48 1.12 -7.42 13.23
CA ALA A 48 0.10 -7.41 14.28
C ALA A 48 -0.70 -8.72 14.34
N ARG A 49 -1.07 -9.30 13.18
CA ARG A 49 -1.78 -10.59 13.09
C ARG A 49 -0.94 -11.75 13.61
N THR A 50 0.32 -11.81 13.20
CA THR A 50 1.29 -12.82 13.66
C THR A 50 1.44 -12.75 15.19
N ARG A 51 1.66 -11.55 15.76
CA ARG A 51 1.74 -11.36 17.22
C ARG A 51 0.47 -11.81 17.93
N LYS A 52 -0.71 -11.55 17.35
CA LYS A 52 -2.00 -11.96 17.91
C LYS A 52 -2.18 -13.49 17.87
N ALA A 53 -1.79 -14.13 16.77
CA ALA A 53 -1.84 -15.58 16.62
C ALA A 53 -0.94 -16.29 17.64
N VAL A 54 0.30 -15.81 17.81
CA VAL A 54 1.24 -16.32 18.83
C VAL A 54 0.63 -16.22 20.24
N ARG A 55 -0.01 -15.09 20.58
CA ARG A 55 -0.68 -14.91 21.87
C ARG A 55 -1.85 -15.87 22.08
N LYS A 56 -2.56 -16.21 21.02
CA LYS A 56 -3.71 -17.11 21.04
C LYS A 56 -3.35 -18.58 20.85
N LYS A 57 -2.09 -18.89 20.51
CA LYS A 57 -1.62 -20.22 20.09
C LYS A 57 -2.40 -20.76 18.88
N GLU A 58 -2.75 -19.88 17.96
CA GLU A 58 -3.39 -20.23 16.68
C GLU A 58 -2.30 -20.34 15.60
N ASP A 59 -2.42 -21.34 14.71
CA ASP A 59 -1.57 -21.43 13.52
C ASP A 59 -1.95 -20.31 12.55
N TYR A 60 -0.95 -19.52 12.13
CA TYR A 60 -1.14 -18.40 11.23
C TYR A 60 -0.09 -18.42 10.12
N THR A 61 -0.53 -18.61 8.89
CA THR A 61 0.29 -18.48 7.68
C THR A 61 0.21 -17.04 7.18
N SER A 62 1.37 -16.38 7.08
CA SER A 62 1.43 -15.01 6.58
C SER A 62 1.05 -14.94 5.09
N VAL A 63 0.60 -13.77 4.65
CA VAL A 63 0.31 -13.53 3.22
C VAL A 63 1.56 -13.72 2.36
N TYR A 64 2.73 -13.34 2.87
CA TYR A 64 4.02 -13.51 2.19
C TYR A 64 4.38 -14.99 2.01
N GLU A 65 4.20 -15.79 3.06
CA GLU A 65 4.46 -17.23 3.01
C GLU A 65 3.51 -17.92 2.03
N ARG A 66 2.22 -17.58 2.09
CA ARG A 66 1.22 -18.13 1.16
C ARG A 66 1.57 -17.81 -0.29
N TYR A 67 2.01 -16.59 -0.57
CA TYR A 67 2.47 -16.22 -1.90
C TYR A 67 3.71 -17.03 -2.34
N MET A 68 4.69 -17.24 -1.46
CA MET A 68 5.87 -18.03 -1.79
C MET A 68 5.54 -19.50 -2.04
N GLN A 69 4.55 -20.05 -1.33
CA GLN A 69 4.03 -21.39 -1.58
C GLN A 69 3.33 -21.48 -2.94
N TRP A 70 2.45 -20.52 -3.26
CA TRP A 70 1.77 -20.42 -4.56
C TRP A 70 2.79 -20.31 -5.69
N ARG A 71 3.75 -19.40 -5.57
CA ARG A 71 4.76 -19.12 -6.60
C ARG A 71 5.62 -20.35 -6.91
N ARG A 72 6.04 -21.11 -5.90
CA ARG A 72 6.78 -22.36 -6.10
C ARG A 72 5.96 -23.44 -6.81
N LYS A 73 4.65 -23.46 -6.57
CA LYS A 73 3.73 -24.42 -7.16
C LYS A 73 3.41 -24.08 -8.63
N GLU A 74 3.13 -22.82 -8.94
CA GLU A 74 2.76 -22.35 -10.27
C GLU A 74 3.99 -22.12 -11.18
N GLU A 75 4.99 -21.38 -10.72
CA GLU A 75 6.17 -21.02 -11.55
C GLU A 75 7.28 -22.07 -11.49
N GLY A 76 7.24 -22.95 -10.49
CA GLY A 76 8.25 -23.98 -10.25
C GLY A 76 9.45 -23.48 -9.44
N ALA A 77 9.90 -24.27 -8.46
CA ALA A 77 10.98 -23.91 -7.54
C ALA A 77 12.32 -23.55 -8.22
N SER A 78 12.60 -24.10 -9.41
CA SER A 78 13.82 -23.83 -10.19
C SER A 78 13.85 -22.45 -10.84
N ASN A 79 12.67 -21.90 -11.17
CA ASN A 79 12.51 -20.66 -11.91
C ASN A 79 12.42 -19.42 -10.99
N LEU A 80 12.41 -19.62 -9.67
CA LEU A 80 12.44 -18.51 -8.73
C LEU A 80 13.76 -17.72 -8.90
N PRO A 81 13.73 -16.38 -8.79
CA PRO A 81 14.93 -15.55 -8.70
C PRO A 81 15.85 -16.03 -7.59
N THR A 82 17.17 -15.95 -7.81
CA THR A 82 18.20 -16.46 -6.87
C THR A 82 18.02 -15.88 -5.47
N GLU A 83 17.59 -14.63 -5.38
CA GLU A 83 17.29 -13.89 -4.17
C GLU A 83 16.16 -14.54 -3.36
N LEU A 84 15.18 -15.14 -4.04
CA LEU A 84 13.94 -15.67 -3.45
C LEU A 84 13.91 -17.20 -3.34
N LYS A 85 14.85 -17.92 -3.97
CA LYS A 85 14.93 -19.40 -3.91
C LYS A 85 14.90 -19.94 -2.48
N ASN A 86 15.68 -19.33 -1.59
CA ASN A 86 15.81 -19.76 -0.19
C ASN A 86 14.79 -19.12 0.76
N ASP A 87 14.04 -18.11 0.31
CA ASP A 87 13.09 -17.37 1.14
C ASP A 87 11.72 -18.07 1.19
N LYS A 88 11.59 -19.11 2.02
CA LYS A 88 10.33 -19.87 2.12
C LYS A 88 9.19 -19.06 2.74
N GLN A 89 9.51 -18.15 3.66
CA GLN A 89 8.53 -17.37 4.42
C GLN A 89 8.15 -16.06 3.72
N GLY A 90 8.91 -15.63 2.71
CA GLY A 90 8.68 -14.38 2.01
C GLY A 90 9.16 -13.15 2.79
N ASP A 91 10.15 -13.33 3.67
CA ASP A 91 10.70 -12.25 4.49
C ASP A 91 11.31 -11.13 3.64
N LYS A 92 11.85 -11.46 2.47
CA LYS A 92 12.45 -10.46 1.56
C LYS A 92 11.42 -9.57 0.89
N LEU A 93 10.15 -9.99 0.84
CA LEU A 93 9.06 -9.20 0.27
C LEU A 93 8.51 -8.16 1.25
N LYS A 94 8.89 -8.25 2.52
CA LYS A 94 8.49 -7.30 3.57
C LYS A 94 9.14 -5.95 3.35
N TRP A 95 8.39 -4.89 3.64
CA TRP A 95 8.86 -3.50 3.55
C TRP A 95 10.16 -3.31 4.34
N SER A 96 10.25 -3.86 5.56
CA SER A 96 11.42 -3.78 6.43
C SER A 96 12.72 -4.32 5.81
N TYR A 97 12.63 -5.26 4.86
CA TYR A 97 13.80 -5.82 4.20
C TYR A 97 14.24 -4.95 3.03
N TRP A 98 13.36 -4.76 2.04
CA TRP A 98 13.78 -4.11 0.80
C TRP A 98 13.98 -2.60 0.98
N SER A 99 13.35 -1.97 1.97
CA SER A 99 13.61 -0.54 2.31
C SER A 99 15.05 -0.26 2.74
N GLN A 100 15.79 -1.30 3.17
CA GLN A 100 17.19 -1.20 3.60
C GLN A 100 18.18 -1.45 2.45
N LEU A 101 17.71 -1.85 1.27
CA LEU A 101 18.58 -2.11 0.12
C LEU A 101 19.18 -0.81 -0.43
N PRO A 102 20.37 -0.88 -1.07
CA PRO A 102 20.90 0.23 -1.85
C PRO A 102 19.92 0.67 -2.94
N GLY A 103 19.92 1.96 -3.32
CA GLY A 103 18.83 2.53 -4.13
C GLY A 103 18.54 1.80 -5.45
N GLU A 104 19.55 1.45 -6.24
CA GLU A 104 19.37 0.74 -7.50
C GLU A 104 18.86 -0.68 -7.30
N GLU A 105 19.41 -1.39 -6.31
CA GLU A 105 18.98 -2.73 -5.93
C GLU A 105 17.53 -2.72 -5.40
N MET A 106 17.19 -1.71 -4.60
CA MET A 106 15.84 -1.50 -4.08
C MET A 106 14.84 -1.29 -5.22
N LEU A 107 15.17 -0.42 -6.18
CA LEU A 107 14.28 -0.14 -7.31
C LEU A 107 14.06 -1.39 -8.16
N GLY A 108 15.12 -2.13 -8.48
CA GLY A 108 15.03 -3.40 -9.21
C GLY A 108 14.18 -4.42 -8.44
N PHE A 109 14.47 -4.62 -7.15
CA PHE A 109 13.75 -5.58 -6.31
C PHE A 109 12.26 -5.23 -6.18
N VAL A 110 11.92 -3.96 -5.97
CA VAL A 110 10.53 -3.50 -5.85
C VAL A 110 9.79 -3.73 -7.17
N ARG A 111 10.37 -3.29 -8.29
CA ARG A 111 9.76 -3.42 -9.62
C ARG A 111 9.54 -4.88 -10.01
N ASP A 112 10.53 -5.74 -9.78
CA ASP A 112 10.55 -7.08 -10.37
C ASP A 112 9.96 -8.14 -9.43
N HIS A 113 9.95 -7.91 -8.11
CA HIS A 113 9.48 -8.89 -7.12
C HIS A 113 8.32 -8.39 -6.26
N VAL A 114 8.39 -7.18 -5.72
CA VAL A 114 7.34 -6.66 -4.82
C VAL A 114 6.06 -6.36 -5.60
N PHE A 115 6.15 -5.78 -6.79
CA PHE A 115 4.97 -5.57 -7.65
C PHE A 115 4.45 -6.88 -8.28
N HIS A 116 5.32 -7.87 -8.48
CA HIS A 116 4.86 -9.22 -8.84
C HIS A 116 4.04 -9.85 -7.71
N PHE A 117 4.52 -9.71 -6.47
CA PHE A 117 3.78 -10.12 -5.27
C PHE A 117 2.44 -9.39 -5.16
N LEU A 118 2.42 -8.07 -5.32
CA LEU A 118 1.21 -7.25 -5.19
C LEU A 118 0.10 -7.67 -6.15
N ARG A 119 0.45 -8.05 -7.37
CA ARG A 119 -0.49 -8.54 -8.40
C ARG A 119 -1.11 -9.89 -8.06
N ASN A 120 -0.36 -10.76 -7.37
CA ASN A 120 -0.69 -12.18 -7.18
C ASN A 120 -1.01 -12.57 -5.73
N MET A 121 -1.05 -11.61 -4.79
CA MET A 121 -1.34 -11.88 -3.38
C MET A 121 -2.84 -11.99 -3.04
N GLY A 122 -3.71 -11.56 -3.96
CA GLY A 122 -5.16 -11.61 -3.79
C GLY A 122 -5.72 -13.02 -3.99
N ASN A 123 -6.80 -13.35 -3.28
CA ASN A 123 -7.55 -14.58 -3.55
C ASN A 123 -8.37 -14.41 -4.83
N ASP A 124 -8.56 -15.49 -5.58
CA ASP A 124 -9.37 -15.52 -6.80
C ASP A 124 -10.76 -14.91 -6.56
N GLY A 125 -11.11 -13.87 -7.35
CA GLY A 125 -12.40 -13.20 -7.30
C GLY A 125 -12.55 -12.05 -6.28
N SER A 126 -11.50 -11.71 -5.53
CA SER A 126 -11.55 -10.53 -4.65
C SER A 126 -11.48 -9.21 -5.45
N SER A 127 -12.19 -8.17 -4.99
CA SER A 127 -12.12 -6.82 -5.59
C SER A 127 -10.69 -6.28 -5.62
N PHE A 128 -9.89 -6.64 -4.62
CA PHE A 128 -8.47 -6.32 -4.55
C PHE A 128 -7.69 -6.84 -5.77
N THR A 129 -7.86 -8.11 -6.15
CA THR A 129 -7.17 -8.72 -7.30
C THR A 129 -7.49 -7.98 -8.60
N GLN A 130 -8.74 -7.53 -8.77
CA GLN A 130 -9.15 -6.77 -9.96
C GLN A 130 -8.43 -5.42 -10.07
N TYR A 131 -8.33 -4.67 -8.96
CA TYR A 131 -7.64 -3.37 -8.98
C TYR A 131 -6.12 -3.48 -9.07
N MET A 132 -5.54 -4.59 -8.58
CA MET A 132 -4.10 -4.77 -8.52
C MET A 132 -3.50 -5.50 -9.72
N LYS A 133 -4.31 -6.12 -10.58
CA LYS A 133 -3.85 -6.95 -11.71
C LYS A 133 -2.83 -6.26 -12.62
N ASP A 134 -3.05 -4.97 -12.87
CA ASP A 134 -2.23 -4.16 -13.77
C ASP A 134 -1.25 -3.24 -13.02
N ALA A 135 -1.02 -3.50 -11.72
CA ALA A 135 -0.10 -2.70 -10.92
C ALA A 135 1.34 -2.82 -11.45
N VAL A 136 1.94 -1.68 -11.78
CA VAL A 136 3.33 -1.58 -12.26
C VAL A 136 4.06 -0.47 -11.52
N CYS A 137 5.33 -0.70 -11.19
CA CYS A 137 6.19 0.33 -10.63
C CYS A 137 6.64 1.29 -11.75
N ILE A 138 6.22 2.55 -11.66
CA ILE A 138 6.53 3.61 -12.66
C ILE A 138 7.59 4.59 -12.12
N ILE A 139 8.22 4.27 -10.98
CA ILE A 139 9.22 5.14 -10.36
C ILE A 139 10.50 5.12 -11.21
N PRO A 140 10.94 6.26 -11.78
CA PRO A 140 12.02 6.27 -12.77
C PRO A 140 13.42 6.26 -12.15
N LYS A 141 13.56 6.66 -10.88
CA LYS A 141 14.85 6.87 -10.21
C LYS A 141 14.90 6.22 -8.85
N ALA A 142 16.04 5.59 -8.54
CA ALA A 142 16.31 5.00 -7.24
C ALA A 142 16.23 6.01 -6.09
N SER A 143 16.78 7.22 -6.28
CA SER A 143 16.76 8.27 -5.26
C SER A 143 15.34 8.70 -4.88
N LEU A 144 14.42 8.76 -5.83
CA LEU A 144 13.02 9.07 -5.57
C LEU A 144 12.38 8.00 -4.67
N LEU A 145 12.61 6.72 -4.98
CA LEU A 145 12.09 5.63 -4.16
C LEU A 145 12.64 5.68 -2.73
N GLN A 146 13.95 5.91 -2.57
CA GLN A 146 14.58 6.01 -1.25
C GLN A 146 13.99 7.16 -0.41
N GLU A 147 13.82 8.33 -1.00
CA GLU A 147 13.20 9.48 -0.32
C GLU A 147 11.75 9.20 0.05
N ALA A 148 10.98 8.57 -0.86
CA ALA A 148 9.59 8.20 -0.62
C ALA A 148 9.45 7.20 0.53
N VAL A 149 10.28 6.16 0.55
CA VAL A 149 10.33 5.14 1.60
C VAL A 149 10.60 5.80 2.95
N LYS A 150 11.60 6.69 3.02
CA LYS A 150 11.93 7.41 4.26
C LYS A 150 10.75 8.23 4.78
N ILE A 151 10.09 9.00 3.91
CA ILE A 151 8.92 9.80 4.30
C ILE A 151 7.78 8.90 4.79
N ILE A 152 7.55 7.76 4.13
CA ILE A 152 6.48 6.82 4.50
C ILE A 152 6.77 6.13 5.83
N GLU A 153 8.02 5.78 6.12
CA GLU A 153 8.42 5.26 7.42
C GLU A 153 8.15 6.30 8.53
N ASP A 154 8.54 7.55 8.28
CA ASP A 154 8.35 8.66 9.24
C ASP A 154 6.86 9.01 9.46
N LEU A 155 5.96 8.63 8.56
CA LEU A 155 4.51 8.87 8.70
C LEU A 155 3.86 7.99 9.78
N HIS A 156 4.46 6.86 10.16
CA HIS A 156 3.92 5.91 11.15
C HIS A 156 2.41 5.62 10.91
N ILE A 157 2.04 5.38 9.64
CA ILE A 157 0.64 5.37 9.18
C ILE A 157 -0.21 4.37 9.96
N SER A 158 0.34 3.19 10.25
CA SER A 158 -0.37 2.10 10.91
C SER A 158 -0.65 2.34 12.39
N GLU A 159 0.06 3.29 13.01
CA GLU A 159 -0.18 3.72 14.39
C GLU A 159 -1.29 4.78 14.49
N GLN A 160 -1.64 5.41 13.35
CA GLN A 160 -2.72 6.39 13.28
C GLN A 160 -4.09 5.73 13.32
N ASN A 161 -5.09 6.44 13.84
CA ASN A 161 -6.47 5.96 13.84
C ASN A 161 -7.06 5.91 12.40
N ALA A 162 -8.11 5.10 12.21
CA ALA A 162 -8.74 4.92 10.91
C ALA A 162 -9.30 6.23 10.32
N ASP A 163 -9.74 7.16 11.17
CA ASP A 163 -10.23 8.46 10.74
C ASP A 163 -9.13 9.33 10.12
N VAL A 164 -7.95 9.41 10.76
CA VAL A 164 -6.76 10.13 10.27
C VAL A 164 -6.28 9.50 8.97
N GLN A 165 -6.22 8.16 8.88
CA GLN A 165 -5.87 7.48 7.64
C GLN A 165 -6.82 7.88 6.50
N GLY A 166 -8.13 7.90 6.75
CA GLY A 166 -9.10 8.36 5.76
C GLY A 166 -8.89 9.83 5.36
N ASP A 167 -8.63 10.70 6.33
CA ASP A 167 -8.34 12.11 6.08
C ASP A 167 -7.03 12.31 5.27
N MET A 168 -6.03 11.43 5.42
CA MET A 168 -4.79 11.44 4.61
C MET A 168 -5.07 11.11 3.15
N TYR A 169 -5.86 10.06 2.89
CA TYR A 169 -6.25 9.72 1.53
C TYR A 169 -7.13 10.82 0.93
N GLU A 170 -8.09 11.36 1.68
CA GLU A 170 -8.89 12.50 1.22
C GLU A 170 -8.01 13.71 0.89
N TYR A 171 -6.98 13.97 1.69
CA TYR A 171 -6.03 15.06 1.44
C TYR A 171 -5.20 14.82 0.17
N LEU A 172 -4.67 13.61 -0.05
CA LEU A 172 -3.99 13.23 -1.29
C LEU A 172 -4.91 13.43 -2.51
N LEU A 173 -6.18 13.08 -2.38
CA LEU A 173 -7.17 13.22 -3.45
C LEU A 173 -7.57 14.68 -3.68
N ASN A 174 -7.47 15.55 -2.68
CA ASN A 174 -7.67 16.99 -2.87
C ASN A 174 -6.52 17.60 -3.69
N GLN A 175 -5.28 17.13 -3.54
CA GLN A 175 -4.15 17.58 -4.36
C GLN A 175 -4.34 17.26 -5.87
N LEU A 176 -5.05 16.18 -6.21
CA LEU A 176 -5.51 15.92 -7.59
C LEU A 176 -6.50 16.96 -8.11
N SER A 177 -7.41 17.40 -7.24
CA SER A 177 -8.50 18.30 -7.64
C SER A 177 -7.99 19.69 -8.02
N SER A 178 -6.95 20.18 -7.33
CA SER A 178 -6.25 21.41 -7.70
C SER A 178 -5.55 21.34 -9.06
N SER A 179 -5.25 20.13 -9.56
CA SER A 179 -4.71 19.94 -10.92
C SER A 179 -5.80 19.96 -12.03
N GLY A 180 -7.06 20.27 -11.70
CA GLY A 180 -7.97 20.91 -12.64
C GLY A 180 -8.99 20.04 -13.40
N LYS A 181 -9.21 18.75 -13.06
CA LYS A 181 -10.22 17.94 -13.79
C LYS A 181 -11.20 17.04 -12.99
N ASN A 182 -11.03 16.80 -11.70
CA ASN A 182 -11.72 15.66 -11.04
C ASN A 182 -12.49 15.98 -9.74
N GLY A 183 -12.95 17.23 -9.55
CA GLY A 183 -13.74 17.63 -8.36
C GLY A 183 -15.11 16.94 -8.19
N GLN A 184 -15.53 16.03 -9.08
CA GLN A 184 -16.87 15.43 -9.11
C GLN A 184 -17.05 14.13 -8.31
N PHE A 185 -16.01 13.55 -7.70
CA PHE A 185 -16.10 12.20 -7.09
C PHE A 185 -16.17 12.17 -5.56
N ARG A 186 -16.65 13.24 -4.89
CA ARG A 186 -16.60 13.33 -3.42
C ARG A 186 -17.92 13.77 -2.79
N THR A 187 -18.31 13.03 -1.75
CA THR A 187 -19.38 13.40 -0.82
C THR A 187 -18.73 13.76 0.54
N PRO A 188 -19.01 14.94 1.12
CA PRO A 188 -18.43 15.32 2.41
C PRO A 188 -18.75 14.33 3.53
N ARG A 189 -17.78 14.08 4.44
CA ARG A 189 -17.94 13.11 5.55
C ARG A 189 -19.16 13.35 6.43
N HIS A 190 -19.52 14.61 6.69
CA HIS A 190 -20.70 14.93 7.49
C HIS A 190 -22.01 14.51 6.80
N ILE A 191 -22.07 14.59 5.46
CA ILE A 191 -23.22 14.12 4.66
C ILE A 191 -23.26 12.59 4.67
N ILE A 192 -22.13 11.90 4.48
CA ILE A 192 -22.07 10.43 4.58
C ILE A 192 -22.56 9.99 5.96
N ARG A 193 -22.03 10.58 7.04
CA ARG A 193 -22.44 10.26 8.42
C ARG A 193 -23.93 10.52 8.66
N MET A 194 -24.48 11.60 8.10
CA MET A 194 -25.92 11.89 8.18
C MET A 194 -26.73 10.80 7.48
N ILE A 195 -26.38 10.47 6.23
CA ILE A 195 -27.06 9.42 5.44
C ILE A 195 -26.96 8.08 6.16
N THR A 196 -25.77 7.68 6.63
CA THR A 196 -25.59 6.41 7.37
C THR A 196 -26.43 6.37 8.65
N ARG A 197 -26.56 7.49 9.38
CA ARG A 197 -27.42 7.57 10.56
C ARG A 197 -28.91 7.49 10.23
N MET A 198 -29.32 8.05 9.10
CA MET A 198 -30.72 7.99 8.65
C MET A 198 -31.09 6.61 8.09
N VAL A 199 -30.16 5.97 7.37
CA VAL A 199 -30.34 4.63 6.81
C VAL A 199 -30.27 3.55 7.89
N ASP A 200 -29.52 3.80 8.97
CA ASP A 200 -29.37 2.89 10.14
C ASP A 200 -29.15 1.41 9.74
N PRO A 201 -28.11 1.11 8.94
CA PRO A 201 -27.91 -0.23 8.41
C PRO A 201 -27.65 -1.25 9.53
N ARG A 202 -28.35 -2.37 9.47
CA ARG A 202 -28.27 -3.47 10.45
C ARG A 202 -27.40 -4.62 9.95
N ILE A 203 -26.84 -5.39 10.88
CA ILE A 203 -26.04 -6.58 10.57
C ILE A 203 -26.90 -7.56 9.76
N GLY A 204 -26.35 -8.06 8.65
CA GLY A 204 -27.06 -8.95 7.72
C GLY A 204 -27.73 -8.24 6.54
N GLN A 205 -27.79 -6.91 6.53
CA GLN A 205 -28.29 -6.15 5.39
C GLN A 205 -27.19 -5.92 4.33
N ARG A 206 -27.58 -5.98 3.06
CA ARG A 206 -26.71 -5.66 1.93
C ARG A 206 -26.72 -4.15 1.68
N ILE A 207 -25.55 -3.54 1.62
CA ILE A 207 -25.34 -2.15 1.21
C ILE A 207 -24.73 -2.18 -0.20
N CYS A 208 -25.31 -1.43 -1.13
CA CYS A 208 -24.82 -1.27 -2.49
C CYS A 208 -24.81 0.21 -2.88
#